data_AF-A0A2C5ZF04-F1
#
_entry.id   AF-A0A2C5ZF04-F1
#
_cell.length_a   1.000
_cell.length_b   1.000
_cell.length_c   1.000
_cell.angle_alpha   90.00
_cell.angle_beta   90.00
_cell.angle_gamma   90.00
#
_symmetry.space_group_name_H-M   'P 1'
#
loop_
_entity.id
_entity.type
_entity.pdbx_description
1 polymer ?
#
loop_
_entity_poly.entity_id
_entity_poly.type
_entity_poly.pdbx_seq_one_letter_code
_entity_poly.pdbx_strand_id
1 'polypeptide(L)'
;MEILNGIIWETLRLYPPVPCFPQRQTPAKGAMVAGKFVAGGTVIQIPQYVLGRDENLFPRATEFIPERWFSSPHLIKDKTAFMPFAGGPYNCAGQQLAMVNLRVTISQIIMRYEMIFAPDRDDPIAEFEQGLSEYFILQPSPLYLRFSKRRYNGTDKS
;
A
#
# COMPACT_ATOMS: atom_id res chain seq x y z
N MET A 1 12.72 -5.41 -12.55
CA MET A 1 11.67 -5.66 -11.52
C MET A 1 11.63 -4.58 -10.44
N GLU A 2 12.65 -3.72 -10.30
CA GLU A 2 12.70 -2.69 -9.24
C GLU A 2 11.52 -1.73 -9.30
N ILE A 3 11.19 -1.20 -10.49
CA ILE A 3 10.05 -0.29 -10.66
C ILE A 3 8.72 -0.92 -10.27
N LEU A 4 8.46 -2.17 -10.66
CA LEU A 4 7.21 -2.88 -10.32
C LEU A 4 7.10 -3.08 -8.80
N ASN A 5 8.20 -3.48 -8.15
CA ASN A 5 8.21 -3.60 -6.70
C ASN A 5 8.03 -2.23 -6.02
N GLY A 6 8.69 -1.19 -6.52
CA GLY A 6 8.53 0.18 -6.01
C GLY A 6 7.10 0.67 -6.11
N ILE A 7 6.41 0.40 -7.22
CA ILE A 7 4.98 0.71 -7.41
C ILE A 7 4.14 -0.04 -6.37
N ILE A 8 4.36 -1.35 -6.20
CA ILE A 8 3.62 -2.15 -5.20
C ILE A 8 3.83 -1.61 -3.79
N TRP A 9 5.08 -1.32 -3.41
CA TRP A 9 5.38 -0.83 -2.07
C TRP A 9 4.83 0.57 -1.81
N GLU A 10 4.91 1.46 -2.78
CA GLU A 10 4.36 2.82 -2.65
C GLU A 10 2.83 2.81 -2.59
N THR A 11 2.18 1.93 -3.36
CA THR A 11 0.73 1.70 -3.24
C THR A 11 0.37 1.18 -1.84
N LEU A 12 1.12 0.21 -1.29
CA LEU A 12 0.86 -0.30 0.06
C LEU A 12 1.12 0.74 1.15
N ARG A 13 1.99 1.73 0.92
CA ARG A 13 2.26 2.83 1.86
C ARG A 13 1.09 3.80 1.92
N LEU A 14 0.57 4.21 0.75
CA LEU A 14 -0.52 5.18 0.66
C LEU A 14 -1.90 4.53 0.88
N TYR A 15 -2.09 3.31 0.41
CA TYR A 15 -3.36 2.59 0.47
C TYR A 15 -3.16 1.22 1.13
N PRO A 16 -2.77 1.18 2.42
CA PRO A 16 -2.60 -0.08 3.13
C PRO A 16 -3.94 -0.82 3.20
N PRO A 17 -4.01 -2.12 2.83
CA PRO A 17 -5.24 -2.90 2.93
C PRO A 17 -5.79 -2.96 4.36
N VAL A 18 -4.93 -2.82 5.37
CA VAL A 18 -5.31 -2.78 6.78
C VAL A 18 -4.75 -1.50 7.43
N PRO A 19 -5.51 -0.39 7.44
CA PRO A 19 -5.03 0.94 7.83
C PRO A 19 -4.56 1.09 9.28
N CYS A 20 -5.15 0.33 10.21
CA CYS A 20 -4.97 0.49 11.66
C CYS A 20 -4.68 -0.85 12.38
N PHE A 21 -3.71 -1.62 11.87
CA PHE A 21 -3.39 -2.98 12.34
C PHE A 21 -1.87 -3.22 12.32
N PRO A 22 -1.31 -4.15 13.14
CA PRO A 22 -1.94 -5.10 14.07
C PRO A 22 -2.35 -4.56 15.44
N GLN A 23 -3.51 -5.01 15.92
CA GLN A 23 -3.90 -4.88 17.32
C GLN A 23 -2.99 -5.75 18.20
N ARG A 24 -2.44 -5.16 19.25
CA ARG A 24 -1.70 -5.83 20.31
C ARG A 24 -2.35 -5.51 21.63
N GLN A 25 -2.47 -6.49 22.52
CA GLN A 25 -2.93 -6.24 23.88
C GLN A 25 -1.74 -6.28 24.83
N THR A 26 -1.64 -5.32 25.74
CA THR A 26 -0.64 -5.37 26.80
C THR A 26 -0.91 -6.54 27.75
N PRO A 27 0.12 -7.18 28.33
CA PRO A 27 -0.05 -8.19 29.36
C PRO A 27 -0.86 -7.64 30.56
N ALA A 28 -1.43 -8.51 31.39
CA ALA A 28 -2.21 -8.10 32.56
C ALA A 28 -1.47 -7.12 33.50
N LYS A 29 -0.13 -7.22 33.59
CA LYS A 29 0.72 -6.31 34.38
C LYS A 29 1.04 -4.96 33.71
N GLY A 30 0.52 -4.71 32.50
CA GLY A 30 0.91 -3.58 31.67
C GLY A 30 2.26 -3.80 30.97
N ALA A 31 2.72 -2.78 30.24
CA ALA A 31 3.99 -2.77 29.53
C ALA A 31 4.54 -1.35 29.36
N MET A 32 5.86 -1.23 29.22
CA MET A 32 6.51 0.01 28.79
C MET A 32 6.52 0.07 27.26
N VAL A 33 5.97 1.13 26.69
CA VAL A 33 5.91 1.38 25.24
C VAL A 33 6.42 2.79 24.98
N ALA A 34 7.48 2.93 24.16
CA ALA A 34 8.10 4.22 23.85
C ALA A 34 8.40 5.08 25.10
N GLY A 35 8.92 4.44 26.17
CA GLY A 35 9.24 5.12 27.43
C GLY A 35 8.05 5.47 28.32
N LYS A 36 6.82 5.09 27.95
CA LYS A 36 5.61 5.34 28.73
C LYS A 36 4.99 4.03 29.23
N PHE A 37 4.48 4.02 30.46
CA PHE A 37 3.74 2.88 30.98
C PHE A 37 2.34 2.84 30.38
N VAL A 38 1.96 1.68 29.86
CA VAL A 38 0.62 1.38 29.34
C VAL A 38 0.01 0.31 30.23
N ALA A 39 -1.17 0.59 30.78
CA ALA A 39 -1.88 -0.30 31.69
C ALA A 39 -2.18 -1.67 31.05
N GLY A 40 -2.36 -2.69 31.88
CA GLY A 40 -2.65 -4.04 31.41
C GLY A 40 -4.00 -4.17 30.71
N GLY A 41 -4.09 -5.08 29.74
CA GLY A 41 -5.30 -5.29 28.96
C GLY A 41 -5.61 -4.19 27.93
N THR A 42 -4.70 -3.23 27.74
CA THR A 42 -4.86 -2.12 26.78
C THR A 42 -4.59 -2.59 25.37
N VAL A 43 -5.48 -2.27 24.44
CA VAL A 43 -5.28 -2.49 23.00
C VAL A 43 -4.45 -1.36 22.41
N ILE A 44 -3.38 -1.72 21.72
CA ILE A 44 -2.46 -0.84 21.00
C ILE A 44 -2.60 -1.14 19.51
N GLN A 45 -2.65 -0.09 18.70
CA GLN A 45 -2.70 -0.16 17.24
C GLN A 45 -1.62 0.72 16.63
N ILE A 46 -1.21 0.38 15.41
CA ILE A 46 -0.29 1.17 14.60
C ILE A 46 -1.11 1.80 13.45
N PRO A 47 -1.24 3.13 13.39
CA PRO A 47 -2.01 3.78 12.33
C PRO A 47 -1.18 3.88 11.05
N GLN A 48 -1.02 2.75 10.33
CA GLN A 48 -0.23 2.63 9.09
C GLN A 48 -0.59 3.72 8.08
N TYR A 49 -1.90 3.99 7.89
CA TYR A 49 -2.36 4.98 6.92
C TYR A 49 -1.86 6.41 7.22
N VAL A 50 -1.82 6.76 8.51
CA VAL A 50 -1.34 8.06 8.98
C VAL A 50 0.19 8.12 8.93
N LEU A 51 0.87 7.08 9.43
CA LEU A 51 2.34 7.00 9.42
C LEU A 51 2.89 7.05 7.99
N GLY A 52 2.23 6.39 7.04
CA GLY A 52 2.58 6.44 5.63
C GLY A 52 2.58 7.88 5.10
N ARG A 53 1.72 8.77 5.63
CA ARG A 53 1.57 10.17 5.20
C ARG A 53 2.29 11.18 6.09
N ASP A 54 3.12 10.74 7.04
CA ASP A 54 3.88 11.64 7.90
C ASP A 54 5.16 12.13 7.17
N GLU A 55 5.25 13.44 6.91
CA GLU A 55 6.41 14.12 6.30
C GLU A 55 7.71 13.98 7.13
N ASN A 56 7.59 13.68 8.42
CA ASN A 56 8.74 13.39 9.28
C ASN A 56 9.30 11.99 9.05
N LEU A 57 8.54 11.09 8.43
CA LEU A 57 8.94 9.72 8.13
C LEU A 57 9.20 9.54 6.62
N PHE A 58 8.37 10.16 5.79
CA PHE A 58 8.42 10.08 4.34
C PHE A 58 8.32 11.49 3.73
N PRO A 59 9.42 12.17 3.38
CA PRO A 59 9.35 13.45 2.68
C PRO A 59 8.53 13.36 1.39
N ARG A 60 7.69 14.37 1.12
CA ARG A 60 6.68 14.32 0.04
C ARG A 60 5.77 13.11 0.23
N ALA A 61 5.16 13.04 1.41
CA ALA A 61 4.48 11.86 1.92
C ALA A 61 3.19 11.57 1.16
N THR A 62 2.50 12.59 0.67
CA THR A 62 1.26 12.45 -0.11
C THR A 62 1.52 12.13 -1.58
N GLU A 63 2.74 12.32 -2.07
CA GLU A 63 3.09 12.04 -3.46
C GLU A 63 3.37 10.55 -3.69
N PHE A 64 2.92 10.04 -4.84
CA PHE A 64 3.17 8.67 -5.27
C PHE A 64 4.55 8.59 -5.95
N ILE A 65 5.58 8.13 -5.22
CA ILE A 65 6.97 8.07 -5.69
C ILE A 65 7.54 6.64 -5.54
N PRO A 66 7.35 5.75 -6.54
CA PRO A 66 7.91 4.40 -6.54
C PRO A 66 9.44 4.34 -6.33
N GLU A 67 10.15 5.34 -6.83
CA GLU A 67 11.61 5.51 -6.75
C GLU A 67 12.12 5.50 -5.31
N ARG A 68 11.27 5.89 -4.36
CA ARG A 68 11.55 5.87 -2.91
C ARG A 68 12.13 4.54 -2.42
N TRP A 69 11.74 3.43 -3.07
CA TRP A 69 12.10 2.07 -2.67
C TRP A 69 13.37 1.52 -3.32
N PHE A 70 13.92 2.17 -4.35
CA PHE A 70 15.08 1.63 -5.09
C PHE A 70 16.13 2.66 -5.52
N SER A 71 15.75 3.89 -5.90
CA SER A 71 16.68 4.92 -6.40
C SER A 71 16.73 6.20 -5.56
N SER A 72 15.71 6.43 -4.71
CA SER A 72 15.60 7.62 -3.84
C SER A 72 15.41 7.25 -2.37
N PRO A 73 16.29 6.44 -1.75
CA PRO A 73 16.11 5.95 -0.38
C PRO A 73 16.15 7.06 0.69
N HIS A 74 16.70 8.24 0.36
CA HIS A 74 16.70 9.43 1.23
C HIS A 74 15.28 9.96 1.51
N LEU A 75 14.30 9.56 0.71
CA LEU A 75 12.88 9.85 0.90
C LEU A 75 12.19 8.87 1.89
N ILE A 76 12.96 8.03 2.60
CA ILE A 76 12.51 7.23 3.74
C ILE A 76 13.42 7.54 4.92
N LYS A 77 12.93 8.31 5.89
CA LYS A 77 13.70 8.67 7.09
C LYS A 77 13.73 7.52 8.09
N ASP A 78 12.63 6.78 8.22
CA ASP A 78 12.54 5.60 9.07
C ASP A 78 11.83 4.44 8.36
N LYS A 79 12.57 3.36 8.10
CA LYS A 79 12.03 2.16 7.44
C LYS A 79 11.10 1.37 8.34
N THR A 80 11.22 1.50 9.67
CA THR A 80 10.38 0.77 10.63
C THR A 80 8.95 1.29 10.65
N ALA A 81 8.72 2.51 10.15
CA ALA A 81 7.38 3.08 9.96
C ALA A 81 6.58 2.36 8.85
N PHE A 82 7.25 1.61 7.97
CA PHE A 82 6.63 0.87 6.89
C PHE A 82 6.50 -0.62 7.22
N MET A 83 5.31 -1.07 7.61
CA MET A 83 5.05 -2.48 7.96
C MET A 83 3.73 -2.98 7.37
N PRO A 84 3.54 -2.95 6.03
CA PRO A 84 2.28 -3.37 5.40
C PRO A 84 1.96 -4.86 5.60
N PHE A 85 2.96 -5.65 6.00
CA PHE A 85 2.84 -7.08 6.32
C PHE A 85 3.09 -7.37 7.80
N ALA A 86 2.96 -6.38 8.69
CA ALA A 86 3.37 -6.43 10.09
C ALA A 86 4.87 -6.80 10.27
N GLY A 87 5.30 -6.99 11.51
CA GLY A 87 6.69 -7.30 11.85
C GLY A 87 6.82 -8.18 13.10
N GLY A 88 8.02 -8.71 13.31
CA GLY A 88 8.33 -9.59 14.42
C GLY A 88 7.69 -10.99 14.29
N PRO A 89 7.42 -11.69 15.43
CA PRO A 89 6.85 -13.05 15.44
C PRO A 89 5.46 -13.19 14.81
N TYR A 90 4.81 -12.07 14.50
CA TYR A 90 3.46 -11.98 13.97
C TYR A 90 3.43 -11.29 12.61
N ASN A 91 4.50 -11.45 11.82
CA ASN A 91 4.52 -11.02 10.43
C ASN A 91 3.50 -11.83 9.60
N CYS A 92 3.06 -11.27 8.48
CA CYS A 92 2.09 -11.91 7.61
C CYS A 92 2.72 -13.15 6.95
N ALA A 93 2.26 -14.34 7.33
CA ALA A 93 2.68 -15.59 6.70
C ALA A 93 2.41 -15.63 5.19
N GLY A 94 1.41 -14.87 4.72
CA GLY A 94 1.03 -14.75 3.31
C GLY A 94 1.88 -13.77 2.49
N GLN A 95 2.85 -13.06 3.08
CA GLN A 95 3.61 -12.01 2.40
C GLN A 95 4.24 -12.48 1.09
N GLN A 96 4.90 -13.64 1.08
CA GLN A 96 5.57 -14.13 -0.12
C GLN A 96 4.58 -14.46 -1.25
N LEU A 97 3.49 -15.15 -0.91
CA LEU A 97 2.42 -15.46 -1.86
C LEU A 97 1.76 -14.18 -2.40
N ALA A 98 1.46 -13.22 -1.53
CA ALA A 98 0.89 -11.93 -1.91
C ALA A 98 1.79 -11.20 -2.90
N MET A 99 3.09 -11.13 -2.64
CA MET A 99 4.03 -10.47 -3.55
C MET A 99 4.14 -11.18 -4.90
N VAL A 100 4.10 -12.52 -4.95
CA VAL A 100 4.05 -13.25 -6.22
C VAL A 100 2.78 -12.91 -6.99
N ASN A 101 1.63 -12.99 -6.34
CA ASN A 101 0.34 -12.69 -6.97
C ASN A 101 0.26 -11.26 -7.49
N LEU A 102 0.69 -10.27 -6.70
CA LEU A 102 0.70 -8.86 -7.11
C LEU A 102 1.59 -8.65 -8.34
N ARG A 103 2.81 -9.19 -8.32
CA ARG A 103 3.74 -9.06 -9.44
C ARG A 103 3.18 -9.70 -10.70
N VAL A 104 2.66 -10.92 -10.61
CA VAL A 104 2.09 -11.64 -11.76
C VAL A 104 0.88 -10.90 -12.28
N THR A 105 -0.12 -10.63 -11.45
CA THR A 105 -1.38 -9.98 -11.86
C THR A 105 -1.13 -8.63 -12.50
N ILE A 106 -0.36 -7.74 -11.86
CA ILE A 106 -0.06 -6.41 -12.42
C ILE A 106 0.66 -6.55 -13.76
N SER A 107 1.70 -7.39 -13.83
CA SER A 107 2.45 -7.61 -15.09
C SER A 107 1.54 -8.13 -16.20
N GLN A 108 0.69 -9.11 -15.91
CA GLN A 108 -0.20 -9.71 -16.90
C GLN A 108 -1.24 -8.70 -17.43
N ILE A 109 -1.72 -7.77 -16.58
CA ILE A 109 -2.65 -6.71 -16.97
C ILE A 109 -1.95 -5.68 -17.87
N ILE A 110 -0.83 -5.10 -17.41
CA ILE A 110 -0.14 -4.01 -18.15
C ILE A 110 0.42 -4.46 -19.50
N MET A 111 0.86 -5.72 -19.60
CA MET A 111 1.41 -6.28 -20.84
C MET A 111 0.31 -6.56 -21.89
N ARG A 112 -0.91 -6.88 -21.46
CA ARG A 112 -2.00 -7.26 -22.38
C ARG A 112 -2.96 -6.13 -22.70
N TYR A 113 -3.08 -5.16 -21.80
CA TYR A 113 -4.10 -4.12 -21.90
C TYR A 113 -3.50 -2.73 -21.79
N GLU A 114 -4.10 -1.82 -22.54
CA GLU A 114 -4.07 -0.40 -22.26
C GLU A 114 -5.34 -0.06 -21.48
N MET A 115 -5.17 0.72 -20.42
CA MET A 115 -6.23 1.08 -19.50
C MET A 115 -6.39 2.59 -19.52
N ILE A 116 -7.62 3.06 -19.63
CA ILE A 116 -7.97 4.46 -19.40
C ILE A 116 -9.14 4.52 -18.42
N PHE A 117 -9.31 5.65 -17.74
CA PHE A 117 -10.52 5.90 -16.97
C PHE A 117 -11.74 5.89 -17.89
N ALA A 118 -12.89 5.47 -17.33
CA ALA A 118 -14.13 5.51 -18.07
C ALA A 118 -14.47 6.98 -18.43
N PRO A 119 -14.81 7.26 -19.71
CA PRO A 119 -14.91 8.64 -20.22
C PRO A 119 -16.16 9.39 -19.71
N ASP A 120 -17.05 8.70 -19.02
CA ASP A 120 -18.30 9.19 -18.45
C ASP A 120 -18.15 9.69 -17.00
N ARG A 121 -16.91 9.84 -16.52
CA ARG A 121 -16.57 10.32 -15.17
C ARG A 121 -15.77 11.62 -15.25
N ASP A 122 -16.19 12.63 -14.50
CA ASP A 122 -15.56 13.96 -14.51
C ASP A 122 -14.22 13.97 -13.76
N ASP A 123 -14.18 13.40 -12.54
CA ASP A 123 -12.96 13.26 -11.75
C ASP A 123 -12.91 11.87 -11.06
N PRO A 124 -12.52 10.83 -11.81
CA PRO A 124 -12.51 9.46 -11.30
C PRO A 124 -11.53 9.25 -10.13
N ILE A 125 -10.52 10.11 -9.97
CA ILE A 125 -9.53 10.01 -8.89
C ILE A 125 -10.12 10.59 -7.61
N ALA A 126 -10.69 11.79 -7.65
CA ALA A 126 -11.33 12.38 -6.48
C ALA A 126 -12.51 11.53 -5.99
N GLU A 127 -13.34 11.01 -6.91
CA GLU A 127 -14.40 10.05 -6.57
C GLU A 127 -13.84 8.80 -5.89
N PHE A 128 -12.72 8.28 -6.38
CA PHE A 128 -12.07 7.12 -5.79
C PHE A 128 -11.65 7.39 -4.35
N GLU A 129 -10.88 8.47 -4.14
CA GLU A 129 -10.31 8.83 -2.85
C GLU A 129 -11.38 9.19 -1.81
N GLN A 130 -12.40 9.95 -2.20
CA GLN A 130 -13.49 10.36 -1.30
C GLN A 130 -14.41 9.19 -0.92
N GLY A 131 -14.53 8.18 -1.79
CA GLY A 131 -15.35 7.00 -1.54
C GLY A 131 -14.66 5.91 -0.71
N LEU A 132 -13.39 6.09 -0.34
CA LEU A 132 -12.67 5.13 0.50
C LEU A 132 -13.36 5.00 1.86
N SER A 133 -13.67 3.75 2.24
CA SER A 133 -14.27 3.44 3.53
C SER A 133 -13.39 2.46 4.30
N GLU A 134 -13.29 2.63 5.62
CA GLU A 134 -12.53 1.73 6.49
C GLU A 134 -13.50 0.93 7.35
N TYR A 135 -13.48 -0.40 7.19
CA TYR A 135 -14.25 -1.34 7.99
C TYR A 135 -13.32 -2.49 8.39
N PHE A 136 -12.25 -2.20 9.13
CA PHE A 136 -11.08 -3.07 9.36
C PHE A 136 -10.16 -3.24 8.14
N ILE A 137 -10.75 -3.49 6.96
CA ILE A 137 -10.04 -3.46 5.68
C ILE A 137 -10.40 -2.16 4.97
N LEU A 138 -9.41 -1.56 4.30
CA LEU A 138 -9.65 -0.43 3.40
C LEU A 138 -10.47 -0.91 2.21
N GLN A 139 -11.72 -0.47 2.13
CA GLN A 139 -12.60 -0.75 1.01
C GLN A 139 -12.43 0.34 -0.06
N PRO A 140 -11.90 0.01 -1.24
CA PRO A 140 -11.89 0.92 -2.36
C PRO A 140 -13.31 1.21 -2.84
N SER A 141 -13.56 2.46 -3.21
CA SER A 141 -14.76 2.80 -3.97
C SER A 141 -14.63 2.32 -5.42
N PRO A 142 -15.75 2.22 -6.16
CA PRO A 142 -15.71 1.79 -7.55
C PRO A 142 -14.83 2.70 -8.43
N LEU A 143 -13.82 2.13 -9.07
CA LEU A 143 -13.02 2.80 -10.10
C LEU A 143 -13.31 2.17 -11.46
N TYR A 144 -13.96 2.94 -12.34
CA TYR A 144 -14.37 2.46 -13.66
C TYR A 144 -13.25 2.65 -14.68
N LEU A 145 -12.85 1.56 -15.32
CA LEU A 145 -11.74 1.52 -16.29
C LEU A 145 -12.20 0.88 -17.59
N ARG A 146 -11.74 1.41 -18.72
CA ARG A 146 -11.86 0.77 -20.03
C ARG A 146 -10.56 0.09 -20.40
N PHE A 147 -10.65 -1.20 -20.71
CA PHE A 147 -9.51 -2.02 -21.14
C PHE A 147 -9.58 -2.21 -22.66
N SER A 148 -8.49 -1.87 -23.37
CA SER A 148 -8.29 -2.23 -24.77
C SER A 148 -7.08 -3.15 -24.89
N LYS A 149 -7.16 -4.17 -25.75
CA LYS A 149 -6.02 -5.06 -25.99
C LYS A 149 -4.85 -4.23 -26.54
N ARG A 150 -3.70 -4.32 -25.88
CA ARG A 150 -2.47 -3.65 -26.30
C ARG A 150 -2.04 -4.23 -27.65
N ARG A 151 -1.84 -3.37 -28.65
CA ARG A 151 -1.28 -3.78 -29.94
C ARG A 151 0.22 -3.94 -29.78
N TYR A 152 0.72 -5.15 -30.02
CA TYR A 152 2.15 -5.40 -30.03
C TYR A 152 2.69 -4.99 -31.41
N ASN A 153 3.43 -3.89 -31.51
CA ASN A 153 4.03 -3.41 -32.77
C ASN A 153 5.24 -4.27 -33.22
N GLY A 154 5.16 -5.58 -33.07
CA GLY A 154 6.28 -6.49 -33.29
C GLY A 154 5.84 -7.92 -33.51
N THR A 155 5.01 -8.15 -34.53
CA THR A 155 4.95 -9.30 -35.45
C THR A 155 3.60 -9.27 -36.15
N ASP A 156 3.49 -8.40 -37.15
CA ASP A 156 2.66 -8.66 -38.32
C ASP A 156 3.64 -8.80 -39.49
N LYS A 157 4.29 -9.97 -39.53
CA LYS A 157 4.95 -10.50 -40.71
C LYS A 157 4.54 -11.97 -40.77
N SER A 158 3.63 -12.22 -41.73
CA SER A 158 3.23 -13.49 -42.34
C SER A 158 2.73 -14.60 -41.42
#